data_AF-A0A650A6M6-F1
#
_entry.id   AF-A0A650A6M6-F1
#
_cell.length_a   1.000
_cell.length_b   1.000
_cell.length_c   1.000
_cell.angle_alpha   90.00
_cell.angle_beta   90.00
_cell.angle_gamma   90.00
#
_symmetry.space_group_name_H-M   'P 1'
#
loop_
_entity.id
_entity.type
_entity.pdbx_description
1 polymer ?
#
loop_
_entity_poly.entity_id
_entity_poly.type
_entity_poly.pdbx_seq_one_letter_code
_entity_poly.pdbx_strand_id
1 'polypeptide(L)'
;MSAQAEPDTQDDRTTVATVCLGGCSGCHMEFLNVDHGLIDLVEEVDIVASHMIVDEKGVPEADVGIAEGVVTNEENVEVAEELRENCDTVVAWGDCAALRGIMSLRNYQDRDEMLEATFEEEADDESEVPFGDDEGVPQLLEDARPLDEYIDVDVYVPGCPPDAEVMKESLEALARGETPEIEGDKLQYD
;
A
#
# COMPACT_ATOMS: atom_id res chain seq x y z
N MET A 1 19.99 -31.44 6.94
CA MET A 1 21.16 -30.68 7.41
C MET A 1 20.65 -29.28 7.67
N SER A 2 20.28 -29.02 8.91
CA SER A 2 19.72 -27.72 9.30
C SER A 2 20.86 -26.72 9.35
N ALA A 3 20.93 -25.85 8.34
CA ALA A 3 21.71 -24.64 8.44
C ALA A 3 21.04 -23.79 9.52
N GLN A 4 21.69 -23.70 10.67
CA GLN A 4 21.32 -22.75 11.71
C GLN A 4 21.75 -21.39 11.17
N ALA A 5 20.79 -20.48 10.99
CA ALA A 5 21.10 -19.08 10.77
C ALA A 5 21.91 -18.59 11.98
N GLU A 6 23.07 -18.01 11.70
CA GLU A 6 23.93 -17.38 12.69
C GLU A 6 23.21 -16.13 13.24
N PRO A 7 23.41 -15.76 14.52
CA PRO A 7 22.69 -14.65 15.12
C PRO A 7 23.09 -13.35 14.44
N ASP A 8 22.09 -12.61 13.98
CA ASP A 8 22.19 -11.41 13.15
C ASP A 8 23.21 -10.40 13.68
N THR A 9 24.14 -10.04 12.81
CA THR A 9 24.84 -8.77 12.90
C THR A 9 23.76 -7.71 12.80
N GLN A 10 23.70 -6.78 13.76
CA GLN A 10 22.72 -5.71 13.75
C GLN A 10 22.76 -5.02 12.38
N ASP A 11 21.67 -5.16 11.64
CA ASP A 11 21.54 -4.63 10.30
C ASP A 11 21.24 -3.13 10.41
N ASP A 12 22.18 -2.30 9.94
CA ASP A 12 22.07 -0.84 10.02
C ASP A 12 21.27 -0.25 8.84
N ARG A 13 20.70 -1.09 7.96
CA ARG A 13 19.86 -0.67 6.82
C ARG A 13 18.52 -0.12 7.30
N THR A 14 17.97 0.83 6.54
CA THR A 14 16.62 1.37 6.79
C THR A 14 15.58 0.29 6.57
N THR A 15 14.75 0.04 7.58
CA THR A 15 13.67 -0.95 7.52
C THR A 15 12.44 -0.38 6.83
N VAL A 16 11.87 -1.16 5.92
CA VAL A 16 10.74 -0.74 5.07
C VAL A 16 9.61 -1.77 5.16
N ALA A 17 8.41 -1.29 5.49
CA ALA A 17 7.18 -2.08 5.47
C ALA A 17 6.25 -1.55 4.37
N THR A 18 5.70 -2.44 3.53
CA THR A 18 4.77 -2.08 2.47
C THR A 18 3.43 -2.81 2.62
N VAL A 19 2.34 -2.08 2.47
CA VAL A 19 0.96 -2.59 2.55
C VAL A 19 0.17 -2.26 1.28
N CYS A 20 -0.78 -3.12 0.93
CA CYS A 20 -1.72 -2.89 -0.16
C CYS A 20 -3.14 -2.84 0.42
N LEU A 21 -3.77 -1.67 0.30
CA LEU A 21 -5.14 -1.44 0.74
C LEU A 21 -6.11 -1.80 -0.40
N GLY A 22 -7.11 -0.97 -0.69
CA GLY A 22 -7.93 -1.08 -1.90
C GLY A 22 -7.17 -0.62 -3.14
N GLY A 23 -6.16 -1.37 -3.56
CA GLY A 23 -5.31 -1.09 -4.72
C GLY A 23 -5.39 -2.15 -5.83
N CYS A 24 -4.69 -1.91 -6.94
CA CYS A 24 -4.56 -2.86 -8.05
C CYS A 24 -3.23 -3.63 -8.04
N SER A 25 -2.42 -3.49 -6.99
CA SER A 25 -1.02 -3.91 -6.93
C SER A 25 -0.08 -3.25 -7.95
N GLY A 26 -0.56 -2.23 -8.66
CA GLY A 26 0.19 -1.56 -9.73
C GLY A 26 1.45 -0.85 -9.23
N CYS A 27 1.43 -0.23 -8.05
CA CYS A 27 2.60 0.47 -7.53
C CYS A 27 3.66 -0.53 -7.06
N HIS A 28 3.25 -1.63 -6.42
CA HIS A 28 4.19 -2.72 -6.09
C HIS A 28 4.77 -3.38 -7.35
N MET A 29 3.97 -3.59 -8.39
CA MET A 29 4.47 -4.15 -9.65
C MET A 29 5.46 -3.22 -10.35
N GLU A 30 5.18 -1.91 -10.37
CA GLU A 30 6.08 -0.93 -10.96
C GLU A 30 7.36 -0.73 -10.12
N PHE A 31 7.26 -0.85 -8.80
CA PHE A 31 8.44 -0.94 -7.93
C PHE A 31 9.35 -2.12 -8.29
N LEU A 32 8.76 -3.27 -8.64
CA LEU A 32 9.53 -4.43 -9.13
C LEU A 32 10.11 -4.21 -10.55
N ASN A 33 9.54 -3.29 -11.35
CA ASN A 33 10.06 -2.91 -12.67
C ASN A 33 11.32 -2.03 -12.60
N VAL A 34 11.83 -1.74 -11.40
CA VAL A 34 13.20 -1.21 -11.21
C VAL A 34 14.27 -2.22 -11.70
N ASP A 35 13.87 -3.45 -12.01
CA ASP A 35 14.67 -4.49 -12.65
C ASP A 35 15.97 -4.78 -11.86
N HIS A 36 17.13 -4.45 -12.44
CA HIS A 36 18.42 -4.66 -11.81
C HIS A 36 18.67 -3.71 -10.64
N GLY A 37 18.05 -2.52 -10.64
CA GLY A 37 18.19 -1.57 -9.55
C GLY A 37 17.56 -2.05 -8.24
N LEU A 38 16.67 -3.06 -8.29
CA LEU A 38 16.13 -3.69 -7.08
C LEU A 38 17.24 -4.39 -6.28
N ILE A 39 18.27 -4.93 -6.95
CA ILE A 39 19.40 -5.58 -6.29
C ILE A 39 20.20 -4.55 -5.49
N ASP A 40 20.44 -3.38 -6.07
CA ASP A 40 21.16 -2.30 -5.38
C ASP A 40 20.31 -1.79 -4.20
N LEU A 41 19.00 -1.64 -4.40
CA LEU A 41 18.09 -1.14 -3.38
C LEU A 41 18.02 -2.05 -2.15
N VAL A 42 17.97 -3.37 -2.33
CA VAL A 42 17.96 -4.29 -1.18
C VAL A 42 19.32 -4.35 -0.45
N GLU A 43 20.39 -3.77 -1.00
CA GLU A 43 21.64 -3.55 -0.25
C GLU A 43 21.56 -2.29 0.65
N GLU A 44 20.64 -1.37 0.36
CA GLU A 44 20.46 -0.10 1.10
C GLU A 44 19.30 -0.16 2.11
N VAL A 45 18.23 -0.90 1.79
CA VAL A 45 17.04 -1.05 2.65
C VAL A 45 16.78 -2.52 3.00
N ASP A 46 16.12 -2.73 4.13
CA ASP A 46 15.65 -4.03 4.57
C ASP A 46 14.12 -4.09 4.50
N ILE A 47 13.58 -4.88 3.57
CA ILE A 47 12.13 -5.00 3.39
C ILE A 47 11.60 -6.01 4.40
N VAL A 48 11.02 -5.51 5.49
CA VAL A 48 10.57 -6.33 6.63
C VAL A 48 9.12 -6.82 6.49
N ALA A 49 8.31 -6.12 5.71
CA ALA A 49 6.96 -6.53 5.34
C ALA A 49 6.62 -6.09 3.92
N SER A 50 6.06 -7.00 3.12
CA SER A 50 5.58 -6.71 1.78
C SER A 50 4.85 -7.93 1.21
N HIS A 51 3.60 -7.76 0.81
CA HIS A 51 2.76 -8.85 0.29
C HIS A 51 3.32 -9.55 -0.97
N MET A 52 4.28 -8.94 -1.67
CA MET A 52 4.90 -9.46 -2.89
C MET A 52 6.31 -10.03 -2.70
N ILE A 53 7.01 -9.66 -1.61
CA ILE A 53 8.45 -9.88 -1.48
C ILE A 53 8.79 -10.79 -0.28
N VAL A 54 8.09 -10.63 0.84
CA VAL A 54 8.36 -11.38 2.09
C VAL A 54 7.08 -11.98 2.67
N ASP A 55 7.22 -12.96 3.55
CA ASP A 55 6.09 -13.73 4.10
C ASP A 55 5.48 -13.13 5.39
N GLU A 56 5.95 -11.97 5.85
CA GLU A 56 5.40 -11.27 7.02
C GLU A 56 3.91 -10.96 6.82
N LYS A 57 3.12 -11.07 7.89
CA LYS A 57 1.64 -11.03 7.81
C LYS A 57 1.04 -9.79 8.47
N GLY A 58 1.76 -9.14 9.38
CA GLY A 58 1.36 -7.87 9.97
C GLY A 58 2.23 -6.71 9.48
N VAL A 59 2.09 -5.56 10.14
CA VAL A 59 2.98 -4.43 9.92
C VAL A 59 3.96 -4.34 11.08
N PRO A 60 5.20 -4.83 10.97
CA PRO A 60 6.19 -4.72 12.04
C PRO A 60 6.65 -3.27 12.23
N GLU A 61 7.31 -2.99 13.35
CA GLU A 61 8.02 -1.72 13.55
C GLU A 61 9.03 -1.50 12.41
N ALA A 62 8.99 -0.33 11.76
CA ALA A 62 9.86 0.00 10.63
C ALA A 62 10.15 1.50 10.55
N ASP A 63 11.30 1.87 9.99
CA ASP A 63 11.67 3.27 9.78
C ASP A 63 10.73 3.94 8.73
N VAL A 64 10.35 3.18 7.69
CA VAL A 64 9.49 3.67 6.59
C VAL A 64 8.33 2.71 6.36
N GLY A 65 7.12 3.22 6.48
CA GLY A 65 5.87 2.55 6.12
C GLY A 65 5.34 3.09 4.79
N ILE A 66 4.99 2.20 3.87
CA ILE A 66 4.53 2.56 2.53
C ILE A 66 3.18 1.92 2.29
N ALA A 67 2.18 2.75 1.99
CA ALA A 67 0.85 2.29 1.62
C ALA A 67 0.56 2.63 0.16
N GLU A 68 0.11 1.61 -0.58
CA GLU A 68 -0.62 1.83 -1.83
C GLU A 68 -2.11 1.55 -1.65
N GLY A 69 -2.91 2.05 -2.59
CA GLY A 69 -4.34 1.78 -2.65
C GLY A 69 -5.17 2.80 -1.84
N VAL A 70 -6.46 2.82 -2.13
CA VAL A 70 -7.42 3.68 -1.42
C VAL A 70 -8.00 2.89 -0.24
N VAL A 71 -8.41 3.54 0.84
CA VAL A 71 -9.07 2.85 1.97
C VAL A 71 -10.52 2.57 1.59
N THR A 72 -10.90 1.29 1.55
CA THR A 72 -12.22 0.86 1.03
C THR A 72 -13.11 0.13 2.03
N ASN A 73 -12.53 -0.59 2.98
CA ASN A 73 -13.23 -1.44 3.95
C ASN A 73 -12.62 -1.27 5.35
N GLU A 74 -13.25 -1.87 6.37
CA GLU A 74 -12.80 -1.77 7.76
C GLU A 74 -11.39 -2.33 7.97
N GLU A 75 -11.02 -3.45 7.33
CA GLU A 75 -9.67 -4.02 7.41
C GLU A 75 -8.60 -3.06 6.86
N ASN A 76 -8.90 -2.31 5.79
CA ASN A 76 -7.99 -1.28 5.28
C ASN A 76 -7.77 -0.15 6.30
N VAL A 77 -8.78 0.19 7.10
CA VAL A 77 -8.64 1.19 8.17
C VAL A 77 -7.69 0.64 9.23
N GLU A 78 -7.92 -0.60 9.69
CA GLU A 78 -7.07 -1.25 10.69
C GLU A 78 -5.60 -1.34 10.24
N VAL A 79 -5.36 -1.77 8.99
CA VAL A 79 -4.00 -1.86 8.43
C VAL A 79 -3.36 -0.48 8.27
N ALA A 80 -4.12 0.55 7.89
CA ALA A 80 -3.60 1.91 7.79
C ALA A 80 -3.21 2.46 9.18
N GLU A 81 -4.05 2.26 10.19
CA GLU A 81 -3.76 2.64 11.58
C GLU A 81 -2.53 1.88 12.10
N GLU A 82 -2.44 0.57 11.88
CA GLU A 82 -1.28 -0.24 12.25
C GLU A 82 0.02 0.25 11.58
N LEU A 83 -0.05 0.60 10.29
CA LEU A 83 1.07 1.20 9.56
C LEU A 83 1.52 2.52 10.19
N ARG A 84 0.57 3.39 10.58
CA ARG A 84 0.92 4.66 11.21
C ARG A 84 1.51 4.48 12.60
N GLU A 85 1.00 3.52 13.37
CA GLU A 85 1.48 3.24 14.72
C GLU A 85 2.89 2.64 14.73
N ASN A 86 3.21 1.79 13.76
CA ASN A 86 4.45 1.03 13.74
C ASN A 86 5.55 1.65 12.88
N CYS A 87 5.25 2.64 12.04
CA CYS A 87 6.23 3.27 11.16
C CYS A 87 6.55 4.73 11.53
N ASP A 88 7.83 5.10 11.48
CA ASP A 88 8.26 6.47 11.78
C ASP A 88 7.87 7.46 10.66
N THR A 89 8.07 7.07 9.40
CA THR A 89 7.65 7.85 8.22
C THR A 89 6.63 7.08 7.40
N VAL A 90 5.47 7.66 7.13
CA VAL A 90 4.43 7.06 6.27
C VAL A 90 4.40 7.73 4.90
N VAL A 91 4.44 6.88 3.87
CA VAL A 91 4.47 7.27 2.46
C VAL A 91 3.22 6.76 1.75
N ALA A 92 2.48 7.66 1.10
CA ALA A 92 1.41 7.30 0.18
C ALA A 92 1.97 7.09 -1.23
N TRP A 93 2.02 5.85 -1.69
CA TRP A 93 2.44 5.46 -3.04
C TRP A 93 1.24 5.36 -3.99
N GLY A 94 1.31 6.16 -5.05
CA GLY A 94 0.37 6.22 -6.15
C GLY A 94 -0.90 7.01 -5.85
N ASP A 95 -1.62 7.34 -6.93
CA ASP A 95 -2.79 8.21 -6.89
C ASP A 95 -3.96 7.64 -6.06
N CYS A 96 -4.01 6.32 -5.89
CA CYS A 96 -5.01 5.69 -5.03
C CYS A 96 -4.82 6.10 -3.56
N ALA A 97 -3.60 5.99 -3.03
CA ALA A 97 -3.30 6.36 -1.65
C ALA A 97 -3.20 7.87 -1.47
N ALA A 98 -2.56 8.57 -2.43
CA ALA A 98 -2.24 9.99 -2.33
C ALA A 98 -3.41 10.92 -2.65
N LEU A 99 -4.34 10.52 -3.51
CA LEU A 99 -5.38 11.42 -4.02
C LEU A 99 -6.79 10.87 -3.85
N ARG A 100 -7.08 9.69 -4.43
CA ARG A 100 -8.40 9.00 -4.41
C ARG A 100 -8.45 7.78 -5.33
N GLY A 101 -7.70 7.79 -6.43
CA GLY A 101 -7.64 6.71 -7.43
C GLY A 101 -8.97 6.36 -8.12
N ILE A 102 -8.91 5.41 -9.06
CA ILE A 102 -10.07 4.97 -9.85
C ILE A 102 -11.15 4.30 -8.99
N MET A 103 -10.77 3.65 -7.89
CA MET A 103 -11.68 2.95 -6.99
C MET A 103 -12.65 3.90 -6.28
N SER A 104 -12.29 5.18 -6.09
CA SER A 104 -13.18 6.20 -5.53
C SER A 104 -14.37 6.57 -6.44
N LEU A 105 -14.39 6.12 -7.70
CA LEU A 105 -15.53 6.34 -8.59
C LEU A 105 -16.81 5.64 -8.09
N ARG A 106 -16.69 4.61 -7.23
CA ARG A 106 -17.86 3.97 -6.61
C ARG A 106 -18.65 4.92 -5.71
N ASN A 107 -18.03 5.99 -5.20
CA ASN A 107 -18.66 6.95 -4.29
C ASN A 107 -19.81 7.75 -4.93
N TYR A 108 -20.04 7.61 -6.25
CA TYR A 108 -21.21 8.18 -6.94
C TYR A 108 -22.45 7.27 -6.87
N GLN A 109 -22.33 6.09 -6.26
CA GLN A 109 -23.39 5.10 -6.10
C GLN A 109 -23.62 4.84 -4.61
N ASP A 110 -24.83 4.38 -4.26
CA ASP A 110 -25.06 3.84 -2.93
C ASP A 110 -24.32 2.50 -2.77
N ARG A 111 -23.69 2.32 -1.61
CA ARG A 111 -22.83 1.16 -1.33
C ARG A 111 -23.62 -0.14 -1.31
N ASP A 112 -24.81 -0.14 -0.72
CA ASP A 112 -25.65 -1.33 -0.60
C ASP A 112 -26.26 -1.67 -1.96
N GLU A 113 -26.80 -0.66 -2.68
CA GLU A 113 -27.33 -0.85 -4.04
C GLU A 113 -26.26 -1.41 -5.01
N MET A 114 -25.01 -0.94 -4.90
CA MET A 114 -23.90 -1.44 -5.71
C MET A 114 -23.58 -2.92 -5.42
N LEU A 115 -23.58 -3.32 -4.15
CA LEU A 115 -23.34 -4.70 -3.74
C LEU A 115 -24.48 -5.61 -4.19
N GLU A 116 -25.74 -5.22 -3.96
CA GLU A 116 -26.92 -5.97 -4.40
C GLU A 116 -26.93 -6.18 -5.92
N ALA A 117 -26.69 -5.12 -6.70
CA ALA A 117 -26.62 -5.22 -8.16
C ALA A 117 -25.51 -6.18 -8.63
N THR A 118 -24.36 -6.20 -7.93
CA THR A 118 -23.22 -7.06 -8.29
C THR A 118 -23.46 -8.52 -7.93
N PHE A 119 -24.03 -8.78 -6.74
CA PHE A 119 -24.07 -10.12 -6.14
C PHE A 119 -25.45 -10.79 -6.19
N GLU A 120 -26.54 -10.08 -6.51
CA GLU A 120 -27.87 -10.69 -6.72
C GLU A 120 -28.33 -10.61 -8.18
N GLU A 121 -28.16 -9.45 -8.84
CA GLU A 121 -28.73 -9.25 -10.19
C GLU A 121 -27.85 -9.85 -11.30
N GLU A 122 -26.53 -9.71 -11.17
CA GLU A 122 -25.56 -10.08 -12.20
C GLU A 122 -24.80 -11.40 -11.88
N ALA A 123 -25.09 -12.02 -10.73
CA ALA A 123 -24.43 -13.23 -10.24
C ALA A 123 -25.28 -14.51 -10.43
N ASP A 124 -24.73 -15.66 -10.02
CA ASP A 124 -25.45 -16.94 -10.04
C ASP A 124 -26.58 -16.96 -8.99
N ASP A 125 -27.64 -17.76 -9.24
CA ASP A 125 -28.84 -17.85 -8.38
C ASP A 125 -28.55 -18.25 -6.90
N GLU A 126 -27.36 -18.76 -6.61
CA GLU A 126 -26.92 -19.17 -5.25
C GLU A 126 -25.98 -18.13 -4.59
N SER A 127 -25.83 -16.95 -5.17
CA SER A 127 -24.99 -15.88 -4.65
C SER A 127 -25.68 -15.14 -3.49
N GLU A 128 -24.89 -14.81 -2.46
CA GLU A 128 -25.32 -14.02 -1.31
C GLU A 128 -24.53 -12.71 -1.28
N VAL A 129 -25.19 -11.60 -0.95
CA VAL A 129 -24.53 -10.30 -0.89
C VAL A 129 -23.60 -10.24 0.34
N PRO A 130 -22.29 -9.99 0.15
CA PRO A 130 -21.35 -9.94 1.25
C PRO A 130 -21.35 -8.55 1.90
N PHE A 131 -22.36 -8.26 2.72
CA PHE A 131 -22.44 -6.99 3.45
C PHE A 131 -21.36 -6.83 4.55
N GLY A 132 -20.67 -7.92 4.89
CA GLY A 132 -19.63 -7.95 5.93
C GLY A 132 -20.14 -8.26 7.33
N ASP A 133 -21.32 -8.88 7.46
CA ASP A 133 -21.89 -9.30 8.74
C ASP A 133 -21.21 -10.54 9.36
N ASP A 134 -20.47 -11.30 8.55
CA ASP A 134 -19.75 -12.52 8.94
C ASP A 134 -18.23 -12.28 9.06
N GLU A 135 -17.53 -13.02 9.93
CA GLU A 135 -16.08 -12.88 10.20
C GLU A 135 -15.15 -13.09 8.98
N GLY A 136 -15.68 -13.47 7.81
CA GLY A 136 -14.89 -13.83 6.63
C GLY A 136 -14.65 -12.70 5.62
N VAL A 137 -15.47 -11.65 5.62
CA VAL A 137 -15.37 -10.54 4.65
C VAL A 137 -15.54 -9.22 5.40
N PRO A 138 -14.58 -8.30 5.34
CA PRO A 138 -14.69 -7.02 6.02
C PRO A 138 -15.81 -6.17 5.40
N GLN A 139 -16.50 -5.39 6.23
CA GLN A 139 -17.52 -4.48 5.75
C GLN A 139 -16.90 -3.39 4.86
N LEU A 140 -17.48 -3.21 3.68
CA LEU A 140 -17.10 -2.13 2.77
C LEU A 140 -17.58 -0.79 3.32
N LEU A 141 -16.71 0.23 3.38
CA LEU A 141 -17.08 1.58 3.83
C LEU A 141 -18.04 2.24 2.83
N GLU A 142 -18.83 3.21 3.31
CA GLU A 142 -19.74 4.00 2.46
C GLU A 142 -18.99 4.61 1.27
N ASP A 143 -17.82 5.19 1.52
CA ASP A 143 -16.97 5.82 0.52
C ASP A 143 -15.56 5.19 0.50
N ALA A 144 -14.96 5.07 -0.67
CA ALA A 144 -13.51 4.89 -0.81
C ALA A 144 -12.80 6.25 -0.73
N ARG A 145 -11.85 6.40 0.20
CA ARG A 145 -11.20 7.68 0.53
C ARG A 145 -9.66 7.51 0.64
N PRO A 146 -8.88 8.55 0.31
CA PRO A 146 -7.42 8.49 0.31
C PRO A 146 -6.88 8.28 1.72
N LEU A 147 -5.61 7.89 1.81
CA LEU A 147 -4.98 7.48 3.06
C LEU A 147 -4.94 8.59 4.11
N ASP A 148 -4.75 9.83 3.67
CA ASP A 148 -4.66 11.03 4.51
C ASP A 148 -6.01 11.47 5.13
N GLU A 149 -7.14 10.88 4.70
CA GLU A 149 -8.42 11.02 5.40
C GLU A 149 -8.50 10.14 6.66
N TYR A 150 -7.58 9.17 6.86
CA TYR A 150 -7.59 8.22 8.00
C TYR A 150 -6.37 8.34 8.91
N ILE A 151 -5.18 8.58 8.35
CA ILE A 151 -3.91 8.67 9.11
C ILE A 151 -3.07 9.85 8.65
N ASP A 152 -2.12 10.30 9.50
CA ASP A 152 -1.13 11.30 9.10
C ASP A 152 -0.09 10.71 8.11
N VAL A 153 -0.04 11.28 6.91
CA VAL A 153 0.90 10.90 5.84
C VAL A 153 2.00 11.96 5.71
N ASP A 154 3.26 11.50 5.71
CA ASP A 154 4.45 12.37 5.70
C ASP A 154 4.91 12.72 4.27
N VAL A 155 4.83 11.75 3.36
CA VAL A 155 5.32 11.86 1.98
C VAL A 155 4.31 11.31 0.98
N TYR A 156 4.16 11.99 -0.14
CA TYR A 156 3.25 11.61 -1.22
C TYR A 156 4.03 11.38 -2.51
N VAL A 157 3.87 10.21 -3.12
CA VAL A 157 4.48 9.85 -4.42
C VAL A 157 3.34 9.60 -5.43
N PRO A 158 2.85 10.63 -6.13
CA PRO A 158 1.72 10.50 -7.06
C PRO A 158 2.10 9.79 -8.37
N GLY A 159 1.09 9.28 -9.07
CA GLY A 159 1.17 8.51 -10.32
C GLY A 159 0.30 7.23 -10.28
N CYS A 160 -0.13 6.70 -11.44
CA CYS A 160 -1.03 5.54 -11.49
C CYS A 160 -0.53 4.40 -12.41
N PRO A 161 0.62 3.76 -12.12
CA PRO A 161 1.49 3.96 -10.95
C PRO A 161 2.54 5.06 -11.17
N PRO A 162 3.22 5.54 -10.11
CA PRO A 162 4.38 6.41 -10.27
C PRO A 162 5.48 5.71 -11.08
N ASP A 163 6.33 6.43 -11.80
CA ASP A 163 7.46 5.83 -12.52
C ASP A 163 8.38 5.02 -11.59
N ALA A 164 8.86 3.85 -12.05
CA ALA A 164 9.79 3.00 -11.29
C ALA A 164 11.01 3.76 -10.74
N GLU A 165 11.62 4.63 -11.56
CA GLU A 165 12.78 5.42 -11.13
C GLU A 165 12.41 6.44 -10.05
N VAL A 166 11.22 7.06 -10.13
CA VAL A 166 10.75 8.00 -9.09
C VAL A 166 10.52 7.26 -7.78
N MET A 167 9.95 6.06 -7.80
CA MET A 167 9.77 5.24 -6.60
C MET A 167 11.11 4.82 -5.99
N LYS A 168 12.06 4.38 -6.83
CA LYS A 168 13.43 4.03 -6.42
C LYS A 168 14.13 5.22 -5.75
N GLU A 169 14.22 6.35 -6.44
CA GLU A 169 14.86 7.57 -5.92
C GLU A 169 14.18 8.05 -4.64
N SER A 170 12.86 7.91 -4.54
CA SER A 170 12.12 8.28 -3.33
C SER A 170 12.54 7.43 -2.14
N LEU A 171 12.65 6.11 -2.33
CA LEU A 171 13.05 5.20 -1.27
C LEU A 171 14.53 5.35 -0.89
N GLU A 172 15.41 5.58 -1.86
CA GLU A 172 16.83 5.90 -1.61
C GLU A 172 17.00 7.21 -0.81
N ALA A 173 16.20 8.24 -1.10
CA ALA A 173 16.22 9.48 -0.33
C ALA A 173 15.77 9.21 1.13
N LEU A 174 14.68 8.47 1.31
CA LEU A 174 14.19 8.09 2.64
C LEU A 174 15.21 7.25 3.42
N ALA A 175 15.90 6.32 2.75
CA ALA A 175 16.98 5.53 3.36
C ALA A 175 18.17 6.39 3.85
N ARG A 176 18.39 7.56 3.23
CA ARG A 176 19.36 8.57 3.68
C ARG A 176 18.81 9.53 4.74
N GLY A 177 17.54 9.38 5.14
CA GLY A 177 16.85 10.30 6.05
C GLY A 177 16.49 11.64 5.39
N GLU A 178 16.39 11.67 4.06
CA GLU A 178 16.05 12.84 3.26
C GLU A 178 14.59 12.77 2.81
N THR A 179 13.93 13.93 2.70
CA THR A 179 12.59 14.01 2.08
C THR A 179 12.75 14.00 0.56
N PRO A 180 12.07 13.10 -0.18
CA PRO A 180 12.20 13.03 -1.63
C PRO A 180 11.61 14.27 -2.32
N GLU A 181 12.34 14.77 -3.34
CA GLU A 181 11.91 15.90 -4.15
C GLU A 181 11.17 15.42 -5.40
N ILE A 182 9.84 15.54 -5.40
CA ILE A 182 8.97 15.12 -6.51
C ILE A 182 8.46 16.38 -7.22
N GLU A 183 9.22 16.82 -8.21
CA GLU A 183 8.96 18.05 -8.96
C GLU A 183 9.18 17.87 -10.47
N GLY A 184 8.60 18.77 -11.26
CA GLY A 184 8.83 18.83 -12.70
C GLY A 184 8.38 17.56 -13.41
N ASP A 185 9.28 16.97 -14.20
CA ASP A 185 9.00 15.76 -15.00
C ASP A 185 8.74 14.51 -14.15
N LYS A 186 9.10 14.54 -12.85
CA LYS A 186 8.84 13.45 -11.88
C LYS A 186 7.42 13.46 -11.32
N LEU A 187 6.68 14.56 -11.52
CA LEU A 187 5.33 14.73 -10.98
C LEU A 187 4.30 14.30 -12.03
N GLN A 188 3.77 13.09 -11.88
CA GLN A 188 2.82 12.47 -12.81
C GLN A 188 1.54 12.07 -12.09
N TYR A 189 0.43 11.98 -12.85
CA TYR A 189 -0.93 11.71 -12.35
C TYR A 189 -1.75 10.86 -13.33
N ASP A 190 -1.09 10.23 -14.29
CA ASP A 190 -1.69 9.40 -15.33
C ASP A 190 -1.29 7.93 -15.24
#